data_AF-A0A5K7ZH89-F1
#
_entry.id   AF-A0A5K7ZH89-F1
#
_cell.length_a   1.000
_cell.length_b   1.000
_cell.length_c   1.000
_cell.angle_alpha   90.00
_cell.angle_beta   90.00
_cell.angle_gamma   90.00
#
_symmetry.space_group_name_H-M   'P 1'
#
loop_
_entity.id
_entity.type
_entity.pdbx_description
1 polymer ?
#
loop_
_entity_poly.entity_id
_entity_poly.type
_entity_poly.pdbx_seq_one_letter_code
_entity_poly.pdbx_strand_id
1 'polypeptide(L)'
;MKQITVNTYRKDKYYPRVVQAIGEILIHTDVVSPVETLIAMGNLSQKNYEAWRKGKVPFLERVFEGNLSKANRILRIIGFHAHDLNMLPKITHYHKWGKGKKVTLQFSKSGNRKLEEAYSRHYLWNQSFEKKQKIIETMMAEQNAAADRGELTAF
;
A
#
# COMPACT_ATOMS: atom_id res chain seq x y z
N MET A 1 0.05 -15.45 -14.85
CA MET A 1 0.14 -15.16 -13.40
C MET A 1 -1.20 -15.56 -12.75
N LYS A 2 -1.21 -16.37 -11.70
CA LYS A 2 -2.48 -16.81 -11.06
C LYS A 2 -3.24 -15.61 -10.49
N GLN A 3 -4.55 -15.54 -10.68
CA GLN A 3 -5.37 -14.47 -10.10
C GLN A 3 -5.37 -14.58 -8.57
N ILE A 4 -5.33 -13.44 -7.89
CA ILE A 4 -5.53 -13.37 -6.44
C ILE A 4 -7.03 -13.22 -6.17
N THR A 5 -7.56 -14.06 -5.28
CA THR A 5 -8.94 -13.96 -4.77
C THR A 5 -8.93 -13.76 -3.26
N VAL A 6 -10.11 -13.43 -2.71
CA VAL A 6 -10.36 -13.31 -1.25
C VAL A 6 -9.89 -14.56 -0.48
N ASN A 7 -9.97 -15.74 -1.09
CA ASN A 7 -9.62 -17.01 -0.41
C ASN A 7 -8.13 -17.37 -0.53
N THR A 8 -7.39 -16.73 -1.43
CA THR A 8 -6.01 -17.12 -1.75
C THR A 8 -4.97 -16.05 -1.46
N TYR A 9 -5.38 -14.80 -1.19
CA TYR A 9 -4.43 -13.67 -1.11
C TYR A 9 -3.39 -13.82 -0.01
N ARG A 10 -3.72 -14.48 1.11
CA ARG A 10 -2.79 -14.75 2.22
C ARG A 10 -1.64 -15.70 1.84
N LYS A 11 -1.81 -16.50 0.80
CA LYS A 11 -0.77 -17.40 0.26
C LYS A 11 0.14 -16.71 -0.75
N ASP A 12 -0.09 -15.43 -1.02
CA ASP A 12 0.71 -14.70 -1.99
C ASP A 12 2.10 -14.39 -1.45
N LYS A 13 3.12 -14.49 -2.30
CA LYS A 13 4.50 -14.20 -1.90
C LYS A 13 4.71 -12.76 -1.42
N TYR A 14 3.86 -11.82 -1.82
CA TYR A 14 3.95 -10.43 -1.34
C TYR A 14 3.17 -10.18 -0.05
N TYR A 15 2.33 -11.12 0.39
CA TYR A 15 1.46 -10.93 1.55
C TYR A 15 2.22 -10.62 2.85
N PRO A 16 3.28 -11.37 3.24
CA PRO A 16 3.99 -11.09 4.49
C PRO A 16 4.53 -9.65 4.56
N ARG A 17 5.14 -9.18 3.47
CA ARG A 17 5.70 -7.82 3.39
C ARG A 17 4.62 -6.73 3.36
N VAL A 18 3.44 -7.02 2.80
CA VAL A 18 2.29 -6.09 2.86
C VAL A 18 1.77 -5.97 4.29
N VAL A 19 1.62 -7.09 5.00
CA VAL A 19 1.15 -7.09 6.40
C VAL A 19 2.13 -6.34 7.29
N GLN A 20 3.43 -6.60 7.14
CA GLN A 20 4.48 -5.88 7.84
C GLN A 20 4.36 -4.36 7.61
N ALA A 21 4.35 -3.93 6.34
CA ALA A 21 4.26 -2.52 5.99
C ALA A 21 3.00 -1.85 6.57
N ILE A 22 1.87 -2.55 6.56
CA ILE A 22 0.62 -2.06 7.15
C ILE A 22 0.74 -1.94 8.68
N GLY A 23 1.33 -2.93 9.35
CA GLY A 23 1.59 -2.87 10.79
C GLY A 23 2.48 -1.68 11.17
N GLU A 24 3.58 -1.47 10.45
CA GLU A 24 4.49 -0.32 10.62
C GLU A 24 3.75 1.02 10.46
N ILE A 25 2.88 1.14 9.46
CA ILE A 25 2.06 2.34 9.25
C ILE A 25 1.09 2.56 10.41
N LEU A 26 0.40 1.51 10.86
CA LEU A 26 -0.62 1.58 11.91
C LEU A 26 -0.03 1.92 13.29
N ILE A 27 1.27 1.70 13.54
CA ILE A 27 1.94 2.18 14.76
C ILE A 27 1.86 3.71 14.87
N HIS A 28 1.94 4.41 13.74
CA HIS A 28 2.05 5.87 13.72
C HIS A 28 0.76 6.59 13.30
N THR A 29 -0.17 5.90 12.62
CA THR A 29 -1.37 6.52 12.04
C THR A 29 -2.59 5.61 12.12
N ASP A 30 -3.78 6.16 11.90
CA ASP A 30 -5.04 5.40 11.74
C ASP A 30 -5.42 5.21 10.26
N VAL A 31 -4.52 5.49 9.32
CA VAL A 31 -4.83 5.49 7.89
C VAL A 31 -3.78 4.70 7.14
N VAL A 32 -4.24 3.71 6.36
CA VAL A 32 -3.40 2.94 5.44
C VAL A 32 -3.71 3.40 4.04
N SER A 33 -2.72 3.96 3.34
CA SER A 33 -2.82 4.23 1.91
C SER A 33 -1.96 3.27 1.08
N PRO A 34 -2.37 2.94 -0.16
CA PRO A 34 -1.55 2.17 -1.07
C PRO A 34 -0.17 2.78 -1.29
N VAL A 35 -0.10 4.11 -1.44
CA VAL A 35 1.17 4.81 -1.68
C VAL A 35 2.13 4.67 -0.50
N GLU A 36 1.67 4.88 0.73
CA GLU A 36 2.52 4.70 1.93
C GLU A 36 2.92 3.24 2.11
N THR A 37 2.02 2.30 1.84
CA THR A 37 2.35 0.87 1.88
C THR A 37 3.46 0.54 0.88
N LEU A 38 3.39 1.08 -0.34
CA LEU A 38 4.46 0.90 -1.33
C LEU A 38 5.79 1.53 -0.89
N ILE A 39 5.76 2.64 -0.15
CA ILE A 39 6.96 3.27 0.41
C ILE A 39 7.55 2.39 1.53
N ALA A 40 6.74 1.95 2.48
CA ALA A 40 7.17 1.06 3.56
C ALA A 40 7.69 -0.29 3.04
N MET A 41 7.08 -0.82 1.98
CA MET A 41 7.59 -1.99 1.27
C MET A 41 8.88 -1.72 0.47
N GLY A 42 9.34 -0.47 0.34
CA GLY A 42 10.51 -0.12 -0.49
C GLY A 42 10.26 -0.24 -2.00
N ASN A 43 9.01 -0.33 -2.44
CA ASN A 43 8.63 -0.33 -3.85
C ASN A 43 8.45 1.07 -4.44
N LEU A 44 8.56 2.11 -3.62
CA LEU A 44 8.55 3.50 -4.02
C LEU A 44 9.44 4.28 -3.05
N SER A 45 10.49 4.93 -3.55
CA SER A 45 11.31 5.78 -2.68
C SER A 45 10.58 7.09 -2.32
N GLN A 46 10.86 7.62 -1.13
CA GLN A 46 10.33 8.93 -0.69
C GLN A 46 10.67 10.04 -1.71
N LYS A 47 11.89 10.03 -2.26
CA LYS A 47 12.33 10.98 -3.29
C LYS A 47 11.46 10.90 -4.55
N ASN A 48 11.14 9.68 -5.02
CA ASN A 48 10.31 9.47 -6.20
C ASN A 48 8.86 9.86 -5.96
N TYR A 49 8.32 9.53 -4.78
CA TYR A 49 7.01 9.99 -4.35
C TYR A 49 6.92 11.52 -4.38
N GLU A 50 7.88 12.23 -3.78
CA GLU A 50 7.89 13.69 -3.80
C GLU A 50 8.03 14.28 -5.20
N ALA A 51 8.86 13.68 -6.06
CA ALA A 51 9.00 14.11 -7.44
C ALA A 51 7.67 14.00 -8.18
N TRP A 52 6.92 12.92 -7.97
CA TRP A 52 5.55 12.76 -8.48
C TRP A 52 4.58 13.76 -7.86
N ARG A 53 4.60 13.98 -6.54
CA ARG A 53 3.76 14.99 -5.88
C ARG A 53 4.04 16.41 -6.39
N LYS A 54 5.29 16.72 -6.75
CA LYS A 54 5.69 18.00 -7.37
C LYS A 54 5.40 18.04 -8.89
N GLY A 55 4.84 16.97 -9.46
CA GLY A 55 4.52 16.85 -10.89
C GLY A 55 5.75 16.78 -11.81
N LYS A 56 6.92 16.40 -11.28
CA LYS A 56 8.13 16.14 -12.08
C LYS A 56 8.06 14.76 -12.77
N VAL A 57 7.24 13.86 -12.21
CA VAL A 57 6.92 12.56 -12.78
C VAL A 57 5.47 12.60 -13.25
N PRO A 58 5.16 12.23 -14.51
CA PRO A 58 3.81 12.36 -15.06
C PRO A 58 2.80 11.39 -14.42
N PHE A 59 3.24 10.20 -14.00
CA PHE A 59 2.42 9.20 -13.31
C PHE A 59 3.26 8.35 -12.37
N LEU A 60 2.70 7.94 -11.22
CA LEU A 60 3.45 7.30 -10.12
C LEU A 60 4.12 5.98 -10.54
N GLU A 61 3.43 5.16 -11.32
CA GLU A 61 3.92 3.87 -11.82
C GLU A 61 5.24 3.98 -12.61
N ARG A 62 5.59 5.17 -13.13
CA ARG A 62 6.85 5.41 -13.84
C ARG A 62 8.08 5.23 -12.95
N VAL A 63 7.92 5.45 -11.66
CA VAL A 63 9.00 5.45 -10.66
C VAL A 63 8.81 4.37 -9.59
N PHE A 64 7.99 3.38 -9.92
CA PHE A 64 7.78 2.19 -9.10
C PHE A 64 8.96 1.23 -9.24
N GLU A 65 9.47 0.72 -8.11
CA GLU A 65 10.56 -0.24 -8.07
C GLU A 65 10.03 -1.66 -8.28
N GLY A 66 10.15 -2.13 -9.53
CA GLY A 66 9.67 -3.44 -9.99
C GLY A 66 8.87 -3.32 -11.28
N ASN A 67 7.90 -4.21 -11.48
CA ASN A 67 7.01 -4.17 -12.65
C ASN A 67 5.56 -3.86 -12.27
N LEU A 68 4.78 -3.39 -13.24
CA LEU A 68 3.38 -3.00 -13.03
C LEU A 68 2.49 -4.18 -12.61
N SER A 69 2.86 -5.41 -12.98
CA SER A 69 2.11 -6.58 -12.52
C SER A 69 2.31 -6.85 -11.03
N LYS A 70 3.51 -6.58 -10.49
CA LYS A 70 3.78 -6.60 -9.05
C LYS A 70 2.99 -5.51 -8.34
N ALA A 71 3.00 -4.28 -8.86
CA ALA A 71 2.23 -3.16 -8.29
C ALA A 71 0.73 -3.51 -8.19
N ASN A 72 0.11 -3.92 -9.30
CA ASN A 72 -1.29 -4.34 -9.34
C ASN A 72 -1.62 -5.49 -8.38
N ARG A 73 -0.67 -6.41 -8.19
CA ARG A 73 -0.84 -7.55 -7.28
C ARG A 73 -0.83 -7.09 -5.83
N ILE A 74 0.11 -6.22 -5.46
CA ILE A 74 0.20 -5.61 -4.13
C ILE A 74 -1.07 -4.81 -3.79
N LEU A 75 -1.56 -3.98 -4.73
CA LEU A 75 -2.80 -3.20 -4.52
C LEU A 75 -4.01 -4.08 -4.15
N ARG A 76 -4.14 -5.25 -4.80
CA ARG A 76 -5.22 -6.19 -4.47
C ARG A 76 -5.05 -6.78 -3.07
N ILE A 77 -3.83 -7.15 -2.69
CA ILE A 77 -3.53 -7.69 -1.37
C ILE A 77 -3.83 -6.66 -0.28
N ILE A 78 -3.43 -5.40 -0.47
CA ILE A 78 -3.77 -4.29 0.45
C ILE A 78 -5.28 -4.20 0.63
N GLY A 79 -6.05 -4.21 -0.46
CA GLY A 79 -7.51 -4.12 -0.40
C GLY A 79 -8.15 -5.30 0.33
N PHE A 80 -7.73 -6.53 0.07
CA PHE A 80 -8.25 -7.71 0.79
C PHE A 80 -7.87 -7.69 2.27
N HIS A 81 -6.64 -7.31 2.58
CA HIS A 81 -6.18 -7.28 3.96
C HIS A 81 -6.88 -6.18 4.76
N ALA A 82 -7.01 -4.97 4.21
CA ALA A 82 -7.74 -3.88 4.86
C ALA A 82 -9.22 -4.20 5.07
N HIS A 83 -9.83 -4.95 4.13
CA HIS A 83 -11.18 -5.48 4.30
C HIS A 83 -11.27 -6.47 5.47
N ASP A 84 -10.34 -7.42 5.60
CA ASP A 84 -10.33 -8.37 6.72
C ASP A 84 -10.09 -7.69 8.07
N LEU A 85 -9.39 -6.54 8.06
CA LEU A 85 -9.23 -5.67 9.22
C LEU A 85 -10.47 -4.80 9.49
N ASN A 86 -11.55 -4.90 8.70
CA ASN A 86 -12.77 -4.09 8.79
C ASN A 86 -12.57 -2.57 8.63
N MET A 87 -11.51 -2.14 7.95
CA MET A 87 -11.21 -0.72 7.76
C MET A 87 -12.17 -0.06 6.75
N LEU A 88 -12.46 1.23 6.94
CA LEU A 88 -13.36 1.99 6.06
C LEU A 88 -12.61 2.51 4.83
N PRO A 89 -13.03 2.14 3.60
CA PRO A 89 -12.44 2.67 2.39
C PRO A 89 -12.92 4.11 2.12
N LYS A 90 -12.00 5.00 1.79
CA LYS A 90 -12.26 6.39 1.38
C LYS A 90 -11.38 6.76 0.20
N ILE A 91 -11.97 7.35 -0.85
CA ILE A 91 -11.20 7.84 -1.99
C ILE A 91 -10.53 9.18 -1.62
N THR A 92 -9.23 9.27 -1.88
CA THR A 92 -8.44 10.49 -1.72
C THR A 92 -7.96 11.02 -3.06
N HIS A 93 -8.29 12.26 -3.38
CA HIS A 93 -7.84 12.91 -4.61
C HIS A 93 -6.43 13.49 -4.45
N TYR A 94 -5.52 13.07 -5.32
CA TYR A 94 -4.13 13.55 -5.30
C TYR A 94 -3.97 14.71 -6.28
N HIS A 95 -3.66 15.89 -5.74
CA HIS A 95 -3.28 17.06 -6.54
C HIS A 95 -1.79 17.38 -6.38
N LYS A 96 -1.19 17.95 -7.42
CA LYS A 96 0.19 18.44 -7.38
C LYS A 96 0.42 19.38 -6.20
N TRP A 97 1.53 19.21 -5.51
CA TRP A 97 2.05 20.12 -4.49
C TRP A 97 2.59 21.41 -5.12
N GLY A 98 2.42 22.51 -4.39
CA GLY A 98 2.92 23.83 -4.75
C GLY A 98 1.80 24.86 -4.96
N LYS A 99 2.21 26.08 -5.30
CA LYS A 99 1.29 27.18 -5.62
C LYS A 99 0.85 27.06 -7.09
N GLY A 100 -0.38 27.48 -7.38
CA GLY A 100 -0.93 27.54 -8.74
C GLY A 100 -2.17 26.65 -8.93
N LYS A 101 -2.50 26.36 -10.19
CA LYS A 101 -3.68 25.58 -10.57
C LYS A 101 -3.64 24.19 -9.93
N LYS A 102 -4.75 23.76 -9.34
CA LYS A 102 -4.92 22.39 -8.85
C LYS A 102 -4.92 21.43 -10.04
N VAL A 103 -3.79 20.74 -10.25
CA VAL A 103 -3.65 19.69 -11.26
C VAL A 103 -3.76 18.34 -10.58
N THR A 104 -4.71 17.52 -11.01
CA THR A 104 -4.86 16.13 -10.55
C THR A 104 -3.69 15.29 -11.05
N LEU A 105 -3.09 14.52 -10.15
CA LEU A 105 -2.03 13.58 -10.46
C LEU A 105 -2.62 12.26 -10.93
N GLN A 106 -1.91 11.57 -11.81
CA GLN A 106 -2.25 10.22 -12.25
C GLN A 106 -1.32 9.21 -11.61
N PHE A 107 -1.83 8.03 -11.30
CA PHE A 107 -1.03 6.92 -10.78
C PHE A 107 -0.47 6.06 -11.90
N SER A 108 -1.29 5.73 -12.89
CA SER A 108 -0.91 4.85 -14.00
C SER A 108 -0.70 5.58 -15.31
N LYS A 109 0.07 4.98 -16.22
CA LYS A 109 0.18 5.50 -17.61
C LYS A 109 -1.16 5.44 -18.34
N SER A 110 -1.98 4.44 -18.01
CA SER A 110 -3.24 4.15 -18.71
C SER A 110 -4.39 5.07 -18.30
N GLY A 111 -4.32 5.69 -17.12
CA GLY A 111 -5.44 6.42 -16.53
C GLY A 111 -6.68 5.54 -16.27
N ASN A 112 -6.53 4.21 -16.21
CA ASN A 112 -7.66 3.30 -16.03
C ASN A 112 -8.37 3.60 -14.70
N ARG A 113 -9.64 3.99 -14.78
CA ARG A 113 -10.41 4.44 -13.60
C ARG A 113 -10.36 3.47 -12.41
N LYS A 114 -10.51 2.16 -12.63
CA LYS A 114 -10.48 1.17 -11.54
C LYS A 114 -9.11 1.09 -10.87
N LEU A 115 -8.04 1.26 -11.66
CA LEU A 115 -6.67 1.29 -11.15
C LEU A 115 -6.37 2.59 -10.40
N GLU A 116 -6.77 3.74 -10.94
CA GLU A 116 -6.65 5.03 -10.27
C GLU A 116 -7.42 5.05 -8.94
N GLU A 117 -8.64 4.48 -8.90
CA GLU A 117 -9.42 4.29 -7.67
C GLU A 117 -8.70 3.35 -6.68
N ALA A 118 -8.07 2.28 -7.16
CA ALA A 118 -7.34 1.34 -6.30
C ALA A 118 -6.13 2.00 -5.61
N TYR A 119 -5.41 2.88 -6.32
CA TYR A 119 -4.29 3.65 -5.75
C TYR A 119 -4.75 4.75 -4.80
N SER A 120 -5.87 5.40 -5.11
CA SER A 120 -6.41 6.53 -4.32
C SER A 120 -7.24 6.10 -3.10
N ARG A 121 -7.58 4.81 -2.97
CA ARG A 121 -8.37 4.30 -1.86
C ARG A 121 -7.54 4.20 -0.59
N HIS A 122 -7.80 5.10 0.34
CA HIS A 122 -7.28 5.06 1.71
C HIS A 122 -8.20 4.20 2.56
N TYR A 123 -7.65 3.51 3.54
CA TYR A 123 -8.39 2.68 4.48
C TYR A 123 -8.21 3.27 5.87
N LEU A 124 -9.32 3.67 6.49
CA LEU A 124 -9.33 4.30 7.81
C LEU A 124 -9.64 3.25 8.87
N TRP A 125 -8.84 3.26 9.94
CA TRP A 125 -9.13 2.51 11.14
C TRP A 125 -10.41 3.05 11.78
N ASN A 126 -11.34 2.14 12.11
CA ASN A 126 -12.68 2.45 12.60
C ASN A 126 -13.09 1.58 13.79
N GLN A 127 -12.11 0.98 14.47
CA GLN A 127 -12.32 0.07 15.61
C GLN A 127 -11.62 0.61 16.85
N SER A 128 -11.76 -0.08 17.98
CA SER A 128 -11.15 0.36 19.23
C SER A 128 -9.61 0.38 19.16
N PHE A 129 -9.00 1.20 20.01
CA PHE A 129 -7.55 1.31 20.14
C PHE A 129 -6.93 -0.02 20.61
N GLU A 130 -7.57 -0.72 21.53
CA GLU A 130 -7.11 -2.01 22.06
C GLU A 130 -7.06 -3.07 20.96
N LYS A 131 -8.09 -3.09 20.10
CA LYS A 131 -8.12 -3.98 18.94
C LYS A 131 -7.00 -3.66 17.96
N LYS A 132 -6.68 -2.37 17.79
CA LYS A 132 -5.57 -1.90 16.96
C LYS A 132 -4.23 -2.42 17.49
N GLN A 133 -3.96 -2.20 18.78
CA GLN A 133 -2.72 -2.63 19.42
C GLN A 133 -2.52 -4.14 19.32
N LYS A 134 -3.55 -4.93 19.64
CA LYS A 134 -3.48 -6.39 19.52
C LYS A 134 -3.18 -6.87 18.10
N ILE A 135 -3.77 -6.21 17.10
CA ILE A 135 -3.50 -6.55 15.69
C ILE A 135 -2.06 -6.18 15.32
N ILE A 136 -1.58 -5.00 15.69
CA ILE A 136 -0.19 -4.59 15.45
C ILE A 136 0.78 -5.58 16.11
N GLU A 137 0.57 -5.92 17.39
CA GLU A 137 1.38 -6.90 18.12
C GLU A 137 1.42 -8.25 17.40
N THR A 138 0.27 -8.73 16.90
CA THR A 138 0.19 -9.99 16.15
C THR A 138 1.01 -9.91 14.85
N MET A 139 0.87 -8.82 14.08
CA MET A 139 1.60 -8.61 12.83
C MET A 139 3.12 -8.54 13.05
N MET A 140 3.57 -7.85 14.09
CA MET A 140 4.99 -7.70 14.42
C MET A 140 5.57 -9.01 14.98
N ALA A 141 4.81 -9.79 15.73
CA ALA A 141 5.23 -11.11 16.20
C ALA A 141 5.40 -12.11 15.05
N GLU A 142 4.45 -12.14 14.10
CA GLU A 142 4.54 -12.97 12.90
C GLU A 142 5.76 -12.63 12.04
N GLN A 143 6.11 -11.34 11.96
CA GLN A 143 7.31 -10.85 11.28
C GLN A 143 8.59 -11.36 11.94
N ASN A 144 8.73 -11.20 13.27
CA ASN A 144 9.92 -11.66 14.00
C ASN A 144 10.11 -13.17 13.83
N ALA A 145 9.03 -13.94 13.94
CA ALA A 145 9.06 -15.38 13.71
C ALA A 145 9.45 -15.75 12.26
N ALA A 146 9.07 -14.94 11.25
CA ALA A 146 9.48 -15.15 9.87
C ALA A 146 10.94 -14.74 9.60
N ALA A 147 11.44 -13.72 10.29
CA ALA A 147 12.84 -13.30 10.25
C ALA A 147 13.75 -14.39 10.84
N ASP A 148 13.35 -14.99 11.97
CA ASP A 148 14.07 -16.08 12.62
C ASP A 148 14.15 -17.35 11.75
N ARG A 149 13.17 -17.55 10.85
CA ARG A 149 13.16 -18.64 9.86
C ARG A 149 13.99 -18.35 8.59
N GLY A 150 14.55 -17.15 8.44
CA GLY A 150 15.37 -16.76 7.29
C GLY A 150 14.58 -16.52 5.98
N GLU A 151 13.25 -16.41 6.04
CA GLU A 151 12.37 -16.36 4.86
C GLU A 151 12.31 -14.97 4.18
N LEU A 152 12.92 -13.94 4.77
CA LEU A 152 12.76 -12.54 4.35
C LEU A 152 13.84 -12.00 3.40
N THR A 153 14.82 -12.80 3.00
CA THR A 153 16.03 -12.32 2.27
C THR A 153 16.20 -12.83 0.84
N ALA A 154 15.15 -12.85 0.00
CA ALA A 154 15.36 -12.96 -1.45
C ALA A 154 14.11 -12.58 -2.24
N PHE A 155 14.06 -11.40 -2.88
CA PHE A 155 13.37 -11.12 -4.16
C PHE A 155 13.69 -9.71 -4.69
#